data_AF-A0A2W2GHI8-F1
#
_entry.id   AF-A0A2W2GHI8-F1
#
_cell.length_a   1.000
_cell.length_b   1.000
_cell.length_c   1.000
_cell.angle_alpha   90.00
_cell.angle_beta   90.00
_cell.angle_gamma   90.00
#
_symmetry.space_group_name_H-M   'P 1'
#
loop_
_entity.id
_entity.type
_entity.pdbx_description
1 polymer ?
#
loop_
_entity_poly.entity_id
_entity_poly.type
_entity_poly.pdbx_seq_one_letter_code
_entity_poly.pdbx_strand_id
1 'polypeptide(L)' 'MSIGRYAKAVVAALLAAITIINGAVSDSLFTTTEIVSAVLAVLAALGVYVVPNDTRPVPPRGDSAK' A
#
# COMPACT_ATOMS: atom_id res chain seq x y z
N MET A 1 2.71 0.50 20.58
CA MET A 1 2.45 0.53 19.13
C MET A 1 1.13 -0.20 18.90
N SER A 2 0.04 0.51 18.58
CA SER A 2 -1.25 -0.15 18.35
C SER A 2 -1.19 -0.91 17.03
N ILE A 3 -1.44 -2.22 17.08
CA ILE A 3 -1.37 -3.12 15.91
C ILE A 3 -2.22 -2.57 14.74
N GLY A 4 -3.31 -1.85 15.05
CA GLY A 4 -4.20 -1.24 14.07
C GLY A 4 -3.60 -0.13 13.22
N ARG A 5 -2.52 0.54 13.66
CA ARG A 5 -1.89 1.64 12.88
C ARG A 5 -1.28 1.14 11.57
N TYR A 6 -0.72 -0.07 11.57
CA TYR A 6 -0.02 -0.63 10.41
C TYR A 6 -0.68 -1.88 9.83
N ALA A 7 -1.78 -2.37 10.42
CA ALA A 7 -2.49 -3.55 9.95
C ALA A 7 -2.79 -3.50 8.44
N LYS A 8 -3.23 -2.34 7.92
CA LYS A 8 -3.51 -2.15 6.49
C LYS A 8 -2.26 -2.28 5.61
N ALA A 9 -1.13 -1.72 6.05
CA ALA A 9 0.12 -1.80 5.32
C ALA A 9 0.67 -3.24 5.29
N VAL A 10 0.56 -3.97 6.41
CA VAL A 10 0.95 -5.38 6.49
C VAL A 10 0.10 -6.24 5.55
N VAL A 11 -1.22 -6.06 5.54
CA VAL A 11 -2.11 -6.78 4.62
C VAL A 11 -1.78 -6.46 3.16
N ALA A 12 -1.51 -5.19 2.83
CA ALA A 12 -1.15 -4.80 1.48
C ALA A 12 0.19 -5.40 1.04
N ALA A 13 1.19 -5.45 1.93
CA ALA A 13 2.47 -6.08 1.65
C ALA A 13 2.35 -7.59 1.41
N LEU A 14 1.51 -8.28 2.19
CA LEU A 14 1.21 -9.71 1.97
C LEU A 14 0.52 -9.92 0.61
N LEU A 15 -0.42 -9.06 0.25
CA LEU A 15 -1.09 -9.14 -1.06
C LEU A 15 -0.08 -8.98 -2.21
N ALA A 16 0.83 -8.02 -2.09
CA ALA A 16 1.89 -7.81 -3.08
C ALA A 16 2.80 -9.04 -3.22
N ALA A 17 3.17 -9.68 -2.11
CA ALA A 17 3.94 -10.91 -2.13
C ALA A 17 3.20 -12.04 -2.86
N ILE A 18 1.89 -12.19 -2.60
CA ILE A 18 1.05 -13.19 -3.28
C ILE A 18 1.00 -12.93 -4.80
N THR A 19 0.86 -11.67 -5.22
CA THR A 19 0.87 -11.31 -6.65
C THR A 19 2.15 -11.74 -7.34
N ILE A 20 3.30 -11.56 -6.69
CA ILE A 20 4.61 -11.97 -7.22
C ILE A 20 4.71 -13.50 -7.27
N ILE A 21 4.34 -14.19 -6.19
CA ILE A 21 4.41 -15.65 -6.12
C ILE A 21 3.51 -16.30 -7.17
N ASN A 22 2.30 -15.78 -7.39
CA ASN A 22 1.40 -16.31 -8.41
C ASN A 22 2.01 -16.27 -9.81
N GLY A 23 2.66 -15.16 -10.20
CA GLY A 23 3.37 -15.10 -11.48
C GLY A 23 4.52 -16.11 -11.56
N ALA A 24 5.23 -16.34 -10.45
CA ALA A 24 6.33 -17.31 -10.39
C ALA A 24 5.88 -18.78 -10.51
N VAL A 25 4.67 -19.08 -10.01
CA VAL A 25 4.12 -20.45 -9.95
C VAL A 25 3.33 -20.80 -11.20
N SER A 26 2.70 -19.81 -11.85
CA SER A 26 1.84 -20.04 -13.01
C SER A 26 2.60 -20.61 -14.19
N ASP A 27 3.65 -19.92 -14.64
CA ASP A 27 4.51 -20.36 -15.73
C ASP A 27 5.95 -19.99 -15.40
N SER A 28 6.92 -20.85 -15.70
CA SER A 28 8.36 -20.63 -15.38
C SER A 28 9.00 -19.40 -16.06
N LEU A 29 8.20 -18.57 -16.73
CA LEU A 29 8.57 -17.33 -17.40
C LEU A 29 7.80 -16.16 -16.79
N PHE A 30 8.50 -15.26 -16.11
CA PHE A 30 7.94 -13.98 -15.71
C PHE A 30 7.72 -13.09 -16.94
N THR A 31 6.47 -12.97 -17.36
CA THR A 31 6.05 -12.11 -18.48
C THR A 31 6.14 -10.63 -18.11
N THR A 32 6.23 -9.76 -19.12
CA THR A 32 6.22 -8.29 -18.92
C THR A 32 4.99 -7.82 -18.13
N THR A 33 3.84 -8.46 -18.36
CA THR A 33 2.59 -8.18 -17.65
C THR A 33 2.66 -8.52 -16.15
N GLU A 34 3.31 -9.62 -15.79
CA GLU A 34 3.48 -10.03 -14.38
C GLU A 34 4.49 -9.11 -13.67
N ILE A 35 5.54 -8.68 -14.36
CA ILE A 35 6.50 -7.71 -13.83
C ILE A 35 5.80 -6.38 -13.52
N VAL A 36 5.00 -5.85 -14.45
CA VAL A 36 4.24 -4.61 -14.21
C VAL A 36 3.27 -4.78 -13.04
N SER A 37 2.56 -5.92 -12.97
CA SER A 37 1.62 -6.20 -11.89
C SER A 37 2.31 -6.29 -10.53
N ALA A 38 3.48 -6.94 -10.47
CA ALA A 38 4.31 -7.01 -9.27
C ALA A 38 4.76 -5.63 -8.79
N VAL A 39 5.26 -4.79 -9.70
CA VAL A 39 5.68 -3.41 -9.38
C VAL A 39 4.51 -2.59 -8.85
N LEU A 40 3.35 -2.65 -9.52
CA LEU A 40 2.15 -1.94 -9.07
C LEU A 40 1.68 -2.41 -7.71
N ALA A 41 1.74 -3.72 -7.42
CA ALA A 41 1.34 -4.26 -6.14
C ALA A 41 2.27 -3.77 -5.01
N VAL A 42 3.59 -3.72 -5.24
CA VAL A 42 4.56 -3.16 -4.29
C VAL A 42 4.29 -1.66 -4.06
N LEU A 43 4.09 -0.89 -5.13
CA LEU A 43 3.79 0.54 -5.02
C LEU A 43 2.46 0.80 -4.28
N ALA A 44 1.45 -0.04 -4.51
CA ALA A 44 0.19 0.03 -3.78
C ALA A 44 0.39 -0.23 -2.29
N ALA A 45 1.18 -1.26 -1.93
CA ALA A 45 1.50 -1.54 -0.53
C ALA A 45 2.22 -0.37 0.16
N LEU A 46 3.17 0.25 -0.53
CA LEU A 46 3.85 1.45 -0.04
C LEU A 46 2.89 2.63 0.09
N GLY A 47 1.99 2.84 -0.87
CA GLY A 47 0.97 3.89 -0.81
C GLY A 47 0.05 3.76 0.41
N VAL A 48 -0.36 2.53 0.76
CA VAL A 48 -1.19 2.26 1.94
C VAL A 48 -0.44 2.59 3.25
N TYR A 49 0.88 2.45 3.28
CA TYR A 49 1.69 2.86 4.43
C TYR A 49 1.89 4.38 4.51
N VAL A 50 2.21 5.02 3.38
CA VAL A 50 2.59 6.44 3.32
C VAL A 50 1.39 7.38 3.51
N VAL A 51 0.27 7.15 2.79
CA VAL A 51 -0.87 8.09 2.75
C VAL A 51 -1.47 8.39 4.14
N PRO A 52 -1.71 7.40 5.02
CA PRO A 52 -2.24 7.66 6.36
C PRO A 52 -1.19 8.19 7.34
N ASN A 53 0.10 8.02 7.05
CA ASN A 53 1.20 8.50 7.88
C ASN A 53 1.60 9.95 7.55
N ASP A 54 0.92 10.57 6.59
CA ASP A 54 1.06 11.98 6.26
C ASP A 54 0.41 12.84 7.35
N THR A 55 1.21 13.30 8.31
CA THR A 55 0.77 14.08 9.48
C THR A 55 0.51 15.55 9.18
N ARG A 56 -0.11 15.86 8.03
CA ARG A 56 -0.45 17.25 7.70
C ARG A 56 -1.34 17.84 8.81
N PRO A 57 -0.96 19.00 9.38
CA PRO A 57 -1.79 19.68 10.36
C PRO A 57 -3.15 20.01 9.76
N VAL A 58 -4.22 19.69 10.49
CA VAL A 58 -5.56 20.17 10.14
C VAL A 58 -5.57 21.69 10.35
N PRO A 59 -5.94 22.51 9.35
CA PRO A 59 -6.03 23.95 9.53
C PRO A 59 -6.99 24.29 10.68
N PRO A 60 -6.71 25.35 11.46
CA PRO A 60 -7.64 25.82 12.48
C PRO A 60 -9.02 26.02 11.84
N ARG A 61 -10.05 25.37 12.42
CA ARG A 61 -11.43 25.62 12.02
C ARG A 61 -11.71 27.07 12.37
N GLY A 62 -11.82 27.93 11.35
CA GLY A 62 -12.23 29.32 11.52
C GLY A 62 -13.65 29.34 12.07
N ASP A 63 -13.78 29.32 13.39
CA ASP A 63 -14.97 29.66 14.12
C ASP A 63 -15.14 31.17 13.99
N SER A 64 -15.83 31.55 12.92
CA SER A 64 -16.32 32.90 12.68
C SER A 64 -16.99 33.43 13.95
N ALA A 65 -16.42 34.52 14.44
CA ALA A 65 -16.84 35.31 15.58
C ALA A 65 -18.37 35.42 15.70
N LYS A 66 -18.86 35.18 16.93
CA LYS A 66 -20.13 35.71 17.40
C LYS A 66 -19.93 37.11 17.97
#